data_AF-K1TRD0-F1
#
_entry.id   AF-K1TRD0-F1
#
_cell.length_a   1.000
_cell.length_b   1.000
_cell.length_c   1.000
_cell.angle_alpha   90.00
_cell.angle_beta   90.00
_cell.angle_gamma   90.00
#
_symmetry.space_group_name_H-M   'P 1'
#
loop_
_entity.id
_entity.type
_entity.pdbx_description
1 polymer ?
#
loop_
_entity_poly.entity_id
_entity_poly.type
_entity_poly.pdbx_seq_one_letter_code
_entity_poly.pdbx_strand_id
1 'polypeptide(L)'
;MLEDGDKWLVYNRKKTGTLARVKLLPEALELMAKYEDGARDTLFPLLSTNRVRIDLITICKLAETSKTYSYHSGRHSFASLITLEAGVPMETICKMLGHKDVKMTQRYARVTQKKLFEDMDKFIAATEKDFFSHYEQGFQLFFLQFQLHYYIIRTTTMSRSTFSILPYINRQKVKADGTANILCRITVDGKSAAISTGISCTPQEWNAKKGEVRNARDNGRLASFLAEVKDKYNSLLTTNGIITVEMLKAVLKDKDTTGKYLLSFGDTIVEWYRTARARQTFLHKRTWQKNLRAFVHSLDKDDIAFEDIDENFGEEYKLFLKRDQGRIDSYVNHCLLWLNMLMYKAVDRSIIRFNPIAKIGYEKKAAPKMTHISKADFIKMLSTPMADERTELARRCFIFASLTSLSYIDVKKLYPHHISENSDGRKFIRKEREKTGVEFFVPLHPIAEKILSLYNTTDDSKPVFPLGEKKDIYLDVHTLGMVLGISNKLGFHASRHTFGVLMLNEDIPIGSIAKMMGHADITSTQVYAQVTEQKISNDMDKLIAKRERTDCRTKKLLENEQRSYNYQ
;
A
#
# COMPACT_ATOMS: atom_id res chain seq x y z
N MET A 1 38.23 13.76 14.69
CA MET A 1 37.74 15.05 14.15
C MET A 1 37.54 14.87 12.66
N LEU A 2 36.48 15.43 12.08
CA LEU A 2 36.34 15.52 10.62
C LEU A 2 36.94 16.86 10.14
N GLU A 3 37.07 17.04 8.83
CA GLU A 3 37.80 18.15 8.16
C GLU A 3 37.37 19.57 8.59
N ASP A 4 36.17 19.74 9.15
CA ASP A 4 35.62 21.04 9.57
C ASP A 4 35.93 21.45 11.04
N GLY A 5 36.75 20.67 11.77
CA GLY A 5 37.11 20.98 13.17
C GLY A 5 36.07 20.58 14.23
N ASP A 6 34.89 20.11 13.81
CA ASP A 6 33.86 19.60 14.70
C ASP A 6 34.25 18.30 15.42
N LYS A 7 33.84 18.19 16.70
CA LYS A 7 34.02 16.97 17.51
C LYS A 7 32.81 16.04 17.40
N TRP A 8 33.09 14.78 17.09
CA TRP A 8 32.10 13.73 16.88
C TRP A 8 32.36 12.54 17.78
N LEU A 9 31.28 11.94 18.30
CA LEU A 9 31.30 10.62 18.91
C LEU A 9 31.10 9.55 17.82
N VAL A 10 32.13 8.75 17.57
CA VAL A 10 32.11 7.67 16.57
C VAL A 10 32.38 6.35 17.26
N TYR A 11 31.45 5.40 17.17
CA TYR A 11 31.60 4.10 17.84
C TYR A 11 30.75 3.00 17.20
N ASN A 12 31.21 1.75 17.33
CA ASN A 12 30.42 0.59 16.96
C ASN A 12 29.54 0.13 18.12
N ARG A 13 28.26 -0.13 17.82
CA ARG A 13 27.28 -0.63 18.79
C ARG A 13 27.64 -2.06 19.22
N LYS A 14 27.99 -2.26 20.51
CA LYS A 14 28.36 -3.58 21.05
C LYS A 14 27.36 -4.71 20.73
N LYS A 15 26.05 -4.45 20.77
CA LYS A 15 25.02 -5.47 20.51
C LYS A 15 24.78 -5.77 19.02
N THR A 16 24.99 -4.79 18.14
CA THR A 16 24.49 -4.87 16.75
C THR A 16 25.57 -4.72 15.68
N GLY A 17 26.79 -4.31 16.06
CA GLY A 17 27.90 -4.02 15.16
C GLY A 17 27.72 -2.77 14.31
N THR A 18 26.59 -2.07 14.42
CA THR A 18 26.30 -0.88 13.61
C THR A 18 27.19 0.29 14.03
N LEU A 19 27.77 0.99 13.06
CA LEU A 19 28.48 2.25 13.29
C LEU A 19 27.49 3.36 13.63
N ALA A 20 27.73 4.07 14.73
CA ALA A 20 27.00 5.25 15.15
C ALA A 20 27.93 6.47 15.12
N ARG A 21 27.43 7.59 14.59
CA ARG A 21 28.15 8.87 14.52
C ARG A 21 27.24 9.98 15.05
N VAL A 22 27.66 10.68 16.09
CA VAL A 22 26.87 11.74 16.72
C VAL A 22 27.75 12.99 16.84
N LYS A 23 27.34 14.09 16.20
CA LYS A 23 27.98 15.40 16.39
C LYS A 23 27.70 15.87 17.82
N LEU A 24 28.75 16.28 18.54
CA LEU A 24 28.62 16.68 19.93
C LEU A 24 28.00 18.08 20.03
N LEU A 25 26.98 18.20 20.88
CA LEU A 25 26.38 19.50 21.21
C LEU A 25 27.31 20.29 22.15
N PRO A 26 27.23 21.64 22.17
CA PRO A 26 28.08 22.47 23.01
C PRO A 26 28.12 22.03 24.49
N GLU A 27 26.99 21.65 25.07
CA GLU A 27 26.93 21.22 26.48
C GLU A 27 27.66 19.89 26.73
N ALA A 28 27.71 19.01 25.72
CA ALA A 28 28.50 17.79 25.81
C ALA A 28 30.00 18.11 25.76
N LEU A 29 30.39 19.11 24.97
CA LEU A 29 31.77 19.60 24.90
C LEU A 29 32.20 20.25 26.22
N GLU A 30 31.34 21.07 26.82
CA GLU A 30 31.59 21.66 28.14
C GLU A 30 31.75 20.60 29.23
N LEU A 31 30.89 19.57 29.21
CA LEU A 31 31.03 18.44 30.14
C LEU A 31 32.34 17.68 29.93
N MET A 32 32.74 17.45 28.68
CA MET A 32 34.03 16.80 28.40
C MET A 32 35.20 17.63 28.90
N ALA A 33 35.18 18.95 28.68
CA ALA A 33 36.22 19.85 29.19
C ALA A 33 36.27 19.88 30.72
N LYS A 34 35.11 19.87 31.40
CA LYS A 34 35.03 19.87 32.86
C LYS A 34 35.67 18.64 33.50
N TYR A 35 35.60 17.48 32.85
CA TYR A 35 36.12 16.21 33.39
C TYR A 35 37.44 15.76 32.73
N GLU A 36 38.05 16.64 31.94
CA GLU A 36 39.32 16.41 31.27
C GLU A 36 40.44 16.17 32.28
N ASP A 37 41.20 15.10 32.05
CA ASP A 37 42.23 14.61 32.96
C ASP A 37 43.24 13.80 32.16
N GLY A 38 44.43 14.36 31.96
CA GLY A 38 45.49 13.76 31.14
C GLY A 38 46.07 12.47 31.71
N ALA A 39 45.77 12.14 32.97
CA ALA A 39 46.21 10.89 33.60
C ALA A 39 45.20 9.74 33.42
N ARG A 40 44.04 9.99 32.79
CA ARG A 40 42.95 9.02 32.67
C ARG A 40 42.74 8.55 31.24
N ASP A 41 42.61 7.23 31.06
CA ASP A 41 42.32 6.62 29.76
C ASP A 41 40.86 6.78 29.29
N THR A 42 39.96 7.29 30.15
CA THR A 42 38.54 7.45 29.86
C THR A 42 38.09 8.91 29.87
N LEU A 43 37.19 9.27 28.94
CA LEU A 43 36.63 10.63 28.83
C LEU A 43 35.92 11.11 30.10
N PHE A 44 35.32 10.19 30.86
CA PHE A 44 34.67 10.48 32.13
C PHE A 44 35.16 9.50 33.20
N PRO A 45 35.09 9.88 34.49
CA PRO A 45 35.33 8.95 35.59
C PRO A 45 34.39 7.75 35.49
N LEU A 46 34.93 6.53 35.62
CA LEU A 46 34.14 5.31 35.59
C LEU A 46 33.42 5.11 36.93
N LEU A 47 32.10 4.99 36.87
CA LEU A 47 31.25 4.64 37.99
C LEU A 47 30.66 3.24 37.78
N SER A 48 30.52 2.47 38.86
CA SER A 48 29.85 1.17 38.80
C SER A 48 28.37 1.34 38.46
N THR A 49 27.77 0.37 37.77
CA THR A 49 26.36 0.44 37.34
C THR A 49 25.39 0.63 38.52
N ASN A 50 25.70 0.01 39.68
CA ASN A 50 24.91 0.18 40.89
C ASN A 50 25.03 1.60 41.45
N ARG A 51 26.25 2.16 41.46
CA ARG A 51 26.46 3.53 41.94
C ARG A 51 25.72 4.54 41.07
N VAL A 52 25.87 4.41 39.76
CA VAL A 52 25.15 5.20 38.76
C VAL A 52 23.63 5.18 38.96
N ARG A 53 23.06 4.01 39.25
CA ARG A 53 21.62 3.86 39.49
C ARG A 53 21.19 4.59 40.77
N ILE A 54 21.95 4.46 41.85
CA ILE A 54 21.67 5.13 43.13
C ILE A 54 21.74 6.64 42.94
N ASP A 55 22.81 7.14 42.31
CA ASP A 55 23.02 8.57 42.07
C ASP A 55 21.89 9.16 41.23
N LEU A 56 21.42 8.45 40.19
CA LEU A 56 20.26 8.88 39.40
C LEU A 56 18.98 8.96 40.22
N ILE A 57 18.71 8.00 41.10
CA ILE A 57 17.52 8.05 41.98
C ILE A 57 17.61 9.26 42.92
N THR A 58 18.78 9.51 43.49
CA THR A 58 19.03 10.68 44.36
C THR A 58 18.79 11.98 43.60
N ILE A 59 19.32 12.11 42.39
CA ILE A 59 19.08 13.28 41.52
C ILE A 59 17.60 13.44 41.22
N CYS A 60 16.86 12.37 40.90
CA CYS A 60 15.43 12.43 40.62
C CYS A 60 14.62 12.97 41.81
N LYS A 61 15.02 12.60 43.05
CA LYS A 61 14.42 13.08 44.29
C LYS A 61 14.74 14.56 44.54
N LEU A 62 16.00 14.96 44.36
CA LEU A 62 16.42 16.36 44.50
C LEU A 62 15.77 17.28 43.47
N ALA A 63 15.49 16.76 42.27
CA ALA A 63 14.80 17.47 41.21
C ALA A 63 13.27 17.37 41.29
N GLU A 64 12.72 16.82 42.37
CA GLU A 64 11.27 16.68 42.62
C GLU A 64 10.49 15.99 41.48
N THR A 65 11.14 15.05 40.80
CA THR A 65 10.54 14.33 39.68
C THR A 65 9.83 13.06 40.15
N SER A 66 8.60 12.83 39.69
CA SER A 66 7.81 11.64 40.03
C SER A 66 8.24 10.36 39.28
N LYS A 67 9.15 10.48 38.31
CA LYS A 67 9.64 9.38 37.48
C LYS A 67 11.08 9.05 37.81
N THR A 68 11.40 7.76 37.83
CA THR A 68 12.79 7.29 37.90
C THR A 68 13.39 7.20 36.49
N TYR A 69 14.58 7.77 36.31
CA TYR A 69 15.30 7.75 35.05
C TYR A 69 16.47 6.74 35.05
N SER A 70 16.83 6.27 33.85
CA SER A 70 17.98 5.39 33.62
C SER A 70 18.90 6.00 32.57
N TYR A 71 20.12 5.47 32.41
CA TYR A 71 20.99 5.85 31.29
C TYR A 71 20.33 5.62 29.92
N HIS A 72 19.44 4.62 29.82
CA HIS A 72 18.68 4.41 28.59
C HIS A 72 17.73 5.59 28.32
N SER A 73 17.14 6.18 29.38
CA SER A 73 16.25 7.34 29.28
C SER A 73 16.94 8.53 28.62
N GLY A 74 18.23 8.80 28.91
CA GLY A 74 18.98 9.88 28.27
C GLY A 74 19.04 9.75 26.74
N ARG A 75 19.25 8.53 26.23
CA ARG A 75 19.21 8.26 24.78
C ARG A 75 17.83 8.48 24.18
N HIS A 76 16.77 8.10 24.90
CA HIS A 76 15.40 8.36 24.48
C HIS A 76 15.11 9.87 24.43
N SER A 77 15.51 10.61 25.46
CA SER A 77 15.35 12.06 25.53
C SER A 77 16.13 12.77 24.43
N PHE A 78 17.36 12.32 24.12
CA PHE A 78 18.11 12.83 22.97
C PHE A 78 17.31 12.64 21.68
N ALA A 79 16.81 11.43 21.42
CA ALA A 79 16.08 11.10 20.20
C ALA A 79 14.75 11.86 20.05
N SER A 80 13.97 12.02 21.12
CA SER A 80 12.67 12.69 21.06
C SER A 80 12.76 14.19 21.32
N LEU A 81 13.12 14.58 22.55
CA LEU A 81 13.04 15.96 23.02
C LEU A 81 14.11 16.84 22.38
N ILE A 82 15.35 16.37 22.34
CA ILE A 82 16.47 17.21 21.87
C ILE A 82 16.49 17.30 20.35
N THR A 83 16.33 16.18 19.63
CA THR A 83 16.46 16.17 18.17
C THR A 83 15.11 16.26 17.45
N LEU A 84 14.17 15.35 17.71
CA LEU A 84 12.97 15.22 16.87
C LEU A 84 12.00 16.39 17.04
N GLU A 85 11.72 16.80 18.28
CA GLU A 85 10.89 17.97 18.56
C GLU A 85 11.52 19.27 18.05
N ALA A 86 12.84 19.33 18.01
CA ALA A 86 13.56 20.46 17.42
C ALA A 86 13.49 20.47 15.89
N GLY A 87 13.10 19.36 15.26
CA GLY A 87 12.88 19.23 13.81
C GLY A 87 13.98 18.48 13.06
N VAL A 88 14.91 17.83 13.76
CA VAL A 88 15.92 16.98 13.12
C VAL A 88 15.25 15.79 12.44
N PRO A 89 15.53 15.50 11.16
CA PRO A 89 14.95 14.37 10.44
C PRO A 89 15.17 13.03 11.14
N MET A 90 14.15 12.17 11.11
CA MET A 90 14.14 10.89 11.82
C MET A 90 15.24 9.94 11.35
N GLU A 91 15.67 10.03 10.09
CA GLU A 91 16.72 9.20 9.50
C GLU A 91 18.10 9.65 9.98
N THR A 92 18.30 10.96 10.12
CA THR A 92 19.47 11.54 10.77
C THR A 92 19.56 11.03 12.20
N ILE A 93 18.44 11.07 12.95
CA ILE A 93 18.36 10.50 14.31
C ILE A 93 18.64 8.98 14.30
N CYS A 94 18.05 8.23 13.37
CA CYS A 94 18.23 6.79 13.23
C CYS A 94 19.72 6.42 13.04
N LYS A 95 20.43 7.17 12.19
CA LYS A 95 21.87 7.01 11.94
C LYS A 95 22.70 7.40 13.16
N MET A 96 22.40 8.53 13.80
CA MET A 96 23.05 8.95 15.06
C MET A 96 22.90 7.90 16.17
N LEU A 97 21.74 7.26 16.26
CA LEU A 97 21.49 6.22 17.24
C LEU A 97 22.07 4.85 16.85
N GLY A 98 22.57 4.67 15.63
CA GLY A 98 23.08 3.38 15.13
C GLY A 98 22.00 2.30 14.97
N HIS A 99 20.75 2.69 14.70
CA HIS A 99 19.67 1.75 14.44
C HIS A 99 19.78 1.16 13.03
N LYS A 100 19.54 -0.16 12.91
CA LYS A 100 19.54 -0.87 11.61
C LYS A 100 18.31 -0.50 10.76
N ASP A 101 17.24 -0.04 11.40
CA ASP A 101 15.97 0.29 10.78
C ASP A 101 15.34 1.50 11.49
N VAL A 102 14.82 2.48 10.73
CA VAL A 102 14.11 3.66 11.25
C VAL A 102 12.87 3.26 12.04
N LYS A 103 12.31 2.06 11.84
CA LYS A 103 11.23 1.49 12.67
C LYS A 103 11.53 1.53 14.17
N MET A 104 12.77 1.28 14.57
CA MET A 104 13.18 1.37 15.98
C MET A 104 13.12 2.82 16.51
N THR A 105 13.31 3.80 15.62
CA THR A 105 13.28 5.23 15.93
C THR A 105 11.86 5.82 15.81
N GLN A 106 10.93 5.13 15.14
CA GLN A 106 9.53 5.58 15.01
C GLN A 106 8.79 5.73 16.33
N ARG A 107 9.18 4.98 17.38
CA ARG A 107 8.56 5.10 18.71
C ARG A 107 8.60 6.52 19.28
N TYR A 108 9.46 7.38 18.71
CA TYR A 108 9.62 8.77 19.10
C TYR A 108 8.75 9.73 18.26
N ALA A 109 8.32 9.36 17.04
CA ALA A 109 7.53 10.20 16.15
C ALA A 109 6.04 10.16 16.49
N ARG A 110 5.58 11.14 17.27
CA ARG A 110 4.18 11.55 17.26
C ARG A 110 3.98 12.63 16.19
N VAL A 111 3.51 12.21 15.02
CA VAL A 111 3.13 13.14 13.95
C VAL A 111 1.67 13.55 14.16
N THR A 112 1.47 14.78 14.65
CA THR A 112 0.14 15.38 14.83
C THR A 112 -0.32 16.06 13.53
N GLN A 113 -1.62 16.33 13.38
CA GLN A 113 -2.14 17.07 12.22
C GLN A 113 -1.52 18.47 12.13
N LYS A 114 -1.36 19.17 13.27
CA LYS A 114 -0.67 20.45 13.34
C LYS A 114 0.73 20.37 12.72
N LYS A 115 1.49 19.33 13.06
CA LYS A 115 2.82 19.10 12.49
C LYS A 115 2.79 18.85 10.97
N LEU A 116 1.77 18.15 10.47
CA LEU A 116 1.58 17.95 9.02
C LEU A 116 1.33 19.26 8.28
N PHE A 117 0.55 20.17 8.85
CA PHE A 117 0.35 21.51 8.29
C PHE A 117 1.65 22.32 8.29
N GLU A 118 2.35 22.40 9.42
CA GLU A 118 3.65 23.10 9.52
C GLU A 118 4.69 22.56 8.51
N ASP A 119 4.73 21.25 8.32
CA ASP A 119 5.64 20.63 7.36
C ASP A 119 5.20 20.85 5.91
N MET A 120 3.89 20.89 5.62
CA MET A 120 3.41 21.28 4.30
C MET A 120 3.68 22.77 4.01
N ASP A 121 3.63 23.65 5.02
CA ASP A 121 3.91 25.08 4.84
C ASP A 121 5.36 25.36 4.47
N LYS A 122 6.29 24.62 5.08
CA LYS A 122 7.70 24.66 4.68
C LYS A 122 7.87 24.24 3.22
N PHE A 123 7.19 23.17 2.82
CA PHE A 123 7.23 22.70 1.44
C PHE A 123 6.65 23.74 0.48
N ILE A 124 5.46 24.28 0.77
CA ILE A 124 4.82 25.34 -0.03
C ILE A 124 5.75 26.55 -0.17
N ALA A 125 6.31 27.05 0.92
CA ALA A 125 7.21 28.20 0.90
C ALA A 125 8.48 27.94 0.08
N ALA A 126 9.02 26.72 0.13
CA ALA A 126 10.19 26.34 -0.66
C ALA A 126 9.86 26.22 -2.16
N THR A 127 8.64 25.79 -2.51
CA THR A 127 8.22 25.60 -3.89
C THR A 127 7.48 26.77 -4.50
N GLU A 128 7.15 27.80 -3.71
CA GLU A 128 6.32 28.94 -4.14
C GLU A 128 6.91 29.63 -5.37
N LYS A 129 8.19 30.05 -5.30
CA LYS A 129 8.86 30.75 -6.41
C LYS A 129 9.02 29.86 -7.66
N ASP A 130 9.41 28.62 -7.46
CA ASP A 130 9.73 27.69 -8.55
C ASP A 130 8.47 27.20 -9.27
N PHE A 131 7.42 26.83 -8.53
CA PHE A 131 6.26 26.19 -9.13
C PHE A 131 5.20 27.19 -9.58
N PHE A 132 4.93 28.26 -8.81
CA PHE A 132 3.87 29.20 -9.19
C PHE A 132 4.21 30.01 -10.43
N SER A 133 5.46 30.48 -10.57
CA SER A 133 5.88 31.27 -11.75
C SER A 133 5.66 30.49 -13.05
N HIS A 134 6.05 29.22 -13.07
CA HIS A 134 5.92 28.33 -14.23
C HIS A 134 4.48 27.84 -14.45
N TYR A 135 3.73 27.62 -13.36
CA TYR A 135 2.32 27.25 -13.48
C TYR A 135 1.49 28.41 -14.05
N GLU A 136 1.69 29.64 -13.57
CA GLU A 136 1.00 30.83 -14.10
C GLU A 136 1.37 31.10 -15.57
N GLN A 137 2.63 30.91 -15.97
CA GLN A 137 3.01 31.00 -17.40
C GLN A 137 2.29 29.96 -18.26
N GLY A 138 2.18 28.70 -17.79
CA GLY A 138 1.40 27.66 -18.47
C GLY A 138 -0.12 27.90 -18.43
N PHE A 139 -0.60 28.60 -17.40
CA PHE A 139 -2.02 28.91 -17.19
C PHE A 139 -2.48 30.12 -18.03
N GLN A 140 -1.66 31.17 -18.13
CA GLN A 140 -1.91 32.36 -18.95
C GLN A 140 -1.91 32.04 -20.46
N LEU A 141 -1.12 31.07 -20.92
CA LEU A 141 -1.09 30.62 -22.31
C LEU A 141 -2.37 29.90 -22.78
N PHE A 142 -3.28 29.55 -21.85
CA PHE A 142 -4.53 28.85 -22.17
C PHE A 142 -5.79 29.67 -21.87
N PHE A 143 -5.66 30.83 -21.20
CA PHE A 143 -6.78 31.67 -20.79
C PHE A 143 -7.41 32.51 -21.91
N LEU A 144 -6.97 32.34 -23.17
CA LEU A 144 -7.55 32.99 -24.35
C LEU A 144 -8.39 32.06 -25.24
N GLN A 145 -8.69 30.83 -24.82
CA GLN A 145 -9.42 29.88 -25.69
C GLN A 145 -10.49 28.99 -25.04
N PHE A 146 -11.03 29.34 -23.87
CA PHE A 146 -12.14 28.57 -23.29
C PHE A 146 -13.21 29.45 -22.63
N GLN A 147 -14.04 30.07 -23.46
CA GLN A 147 -15.45 30.35 -23.18
C GLN A 147 -16.27 29.57 -24.22
N LEU A 148 -17.33 28.89 -23.77
CA LEU A 148 -18.26 28.01 -24.50
C LEU A 148 -17.82 26.55 -24.75
N HIS A 149 -18.18 25.65 -23.82
CA HIS A 149 -19.16 24.58 -24.08
C HIS A 149 -19.48 23.80 -22.78
N TYR A 150 -20.62 24.13 -22.20
CA TYR A 150 -21.42 23.21 -21.39
C TYR A 150 -22.49 22.67 -22.33
N TYR A 151 -22.68 21.35 -22.45
CA TYR A 151 -23.98 20.62 -22.54
C TYR A 151 -23.83 19.17 -23.12
N ILE A 152 -24.60 18.22 -22.56
CA ILE A 152 -24.98 16.84 -23.02
C ILE A 152 -23.84 15.77 -22.91
N ILE A 153 -23.98 14.56 -22.32
CA ILE A 153 -24.90 13.46 -22.68
C ILE A 153 -25.17 12.42 -21.56
N ARG A 154 -26.48 12.18 -21.39
CA ARG A 154 -27.32 10.99 -21.13
C ARG A 154 -26.97 9.89 -20.11
N THR A 155 -28.01 9.59 -19.35
CA THR A 155 -28.31 8.40 -18.57
C THR A 155 -28.66 7.17 -19.43
N THR A 156 -28.36 5.97 -18.94
CA THR A 156 -28.99 4.72 -19.38
C THR A 156 -29.30 3.86 -18.17
N THR A 157 -30.53 3.34 -18.12
CA THR A 157 -31.16 2.56 -17.05
C THR A 157 -30.82 1.06 -17.16
N MET A 158 -30.76 0.37 -16.01
CA MET A 158 -30.54 -1.07 -15.88
C MET A 158 -31.78 -1.90 -16.25
N SER A 159 -31.57 -3.09 -16.83
CA SER A 159 -32.59 -4.14 -16.98
C SER A 159 -32.52 -5.17 -15.84
N ARG A 160 -33.67 -5.76 -15.47
CA ARG A 160 -33.81 -6.85 -14.51
C ARG A 160 -33.60 -8.20 -15.20
N SER A 161 -32.77 -9.08 -14.63
CA SER A 161 -32.58 -10.46 -15.08
C SER A 161 -33.81 -11.34 -14.83
N THR A 162 -34.05 -12.32 -15.71
CA THR A 162 -35.19 -13.27 -15.61
C THR A 162 -34.69 -14.70 -15.35
N PHE A 163 -35.28 -15.38 -14.37
CA PHE A 163 -34.88 -16.74 -13.94
C PHE A 163 -36.08 -17.69 -13.89
N SER A 164 -35.94 -18.87 -14.48
CA SER A 164 -36.92 -19.96 -14.34
C SER A 164 -36.26 -21.34 -14.25
N ILE A 165 -36.90 -22.21 -13.47
CA ILE A 165 -36.52 -23.62 -13.29
C ILE A 165 -37.72 -24.48 -13.68
N LEU A 166 -37.51 -25.46 -14.56
CA LEU A 166 -38.54 -26.38 -15.00
C LEU A 166 -38.02 -27.83 -14.95
N PRO A 167 -38.50 -28.66 -14.01
CA PRO A 167 -38.25 -30.09 -14.05
C PRO A 167 -39.11 -30.76 -15.13
N TYR A 168 -38.55 -31.70 -15.88
CA TYR A 168 -39.25 -32.47 -16.91
C TYR A 168 -38.63 -33.86 -17.07
N ILE A 169 -39.45 -34.86 -17.45
CA ILE A 169 -38.99 -36.22 -17.70
C ILE A 169 -38.44 -36.37 -19.13
N ASN A 170 -37.28 -36.99 -19.29
CA ASN A 170 -36.67 -37.25 -20.60
C ASN A 170 -37.25 -38.52 -21.26
N ARG A 171 -38.42 -38.40 -21.88
CA ARG A 171 -39.14 -39.52 -22.54
C ARG A 171 -38.41 -40.11 -23.76
N GLN A 172 -37.41 -39.43 -24.28
CA GLN A 172 -36.63 -39.89 -25.44
C GLN A 172 -35.55 -40.92 -25.09
N LYS A 173 -35.20 -41.06 -23.80
CA LYS A 173 -34.21 -42.03 -23.30
C LYS A 173 -34.79 -42.81 -22.13
N VAL A 174 -35.66 -43.77 -22.43
CA VAL A 174 -36.17 -44.74 -21.47
C VAL A 174 -35.15 -45.87 -21.32
N LYS A 175 -34.82 -46.23 -20.07
CA LYS A 175 -33.90 -47.31 -19.75
C LYS A 175 -34.57 -48.67 -19.98
N ALA A 176 -33.77 -49.74 -20.02
CA ALA A 176 -34.26 -51.11 -20.16
C ALA A 176 -35.24 -51.54 -19.04
N ASP A 177 -35.19 -50.88 -17.87
CA ASP A 177 -36.07 -51.10 -16.72
C ASP A 177 -37.41 -50.34 -16.80
N GLY A 178 -37.68 -49.62 -17.91
CA GLY A 178 -38.92 -48.85 -18.10
C GLY A 178 -38.93 -47.46 -17.46
N THR A 179 -37.84 -47.04 -16.79
CA THR A 179 -37.73 -45.72 -16.15
C THR A 179 -37.02 -44.70 -17.04
N ALA A 180 -37.31 -43.41 -16.84
CA ALA A 180 -36.63 -42.31 -17.53
C ALA A 180 -36.13 -41.26 -16.54
N ASN A 181 -34.99 -40.64 -16.85
CA ASN A 181 -34.38 -39.62 -16.00
C ASN A 181 -35.21 -38.33 -16.01
N ILE A 182 -35.39 -37.76 -14.83
CA ILE A 182 -35.89 -36.39 -14.67
C ILE A 182 -34.72 -35.45 -14.89
N LEU A 183 -34.93 -34.46 -15.74
CA LEU A 183 -34.00 -33.38 -16.02
C LEU A 183 -34.58 -32.08 -15.49
N CYS A 184 -33.70 -31.14 -15.17
CA CYS A 184 -34.07 -29.80 -14.74
C CYS A 184 -33.55 -28.81 -15.78
N ARG A 185 -34.45 -28.11 -16.46
CA ARG A 185 -34.11 -27.00 -17.36
C ARG A 185 -34.00 -25.73 -16.54
N ILE A 186 -32.87 -25.05 -16.69
CA ILE A 186 -32.60 -23.77 -16.03
C ILE A 186 -32.49 -22.72 -17.12
N THR A 187 -33.26 -21.64 -17.00
CA THR A 187 -33.25 -20.52 -17.94
C THR A 187 -32.82 -19.26 -17.20
N VAL A 188 -31.79 -18.58 -17.73
CA VAL A 188 -31.30 -17.28 -17.26
C VAL A 188 -31.15 -16.39 -18.48
N ASP A 189 -31.81 -15.22 -18.46
CA ASP A 189 -31.71 -14.18 -19.49
C ASP A 189 -31.86 -14.72 -20.94
N GLY A 190 -32.90 -15.54 -21.14
CA GLY A 190 -33.26 -16.11 -22.44
C GLY A 190 -32.43 -17.32 -22.90
N LYS A 191 -31.38 -17.72 -22.16
CA LYS A 191 -30.57 -18.91 -22.45
C LYS A 191 -30.92 -20.03 -21.50
N SER A 192 -31.11 -21.25 -22.01
CA SER A 192 -31.48 -22.41 -21.20
C SER A 192 -30.50 -23.57 -21.35
N ALA A 193 -30.28 -24.32 -20.27
CA ALA A 193 -29.64 -25.63 -20.35
C ALA A 193 -30.30 -26.64 -19.41
N ALA A 194 -30.21 -27.92 -19.77
CA ALA A 194 -30.64 -29.02 -18.93
C ALA A 194 -29.50 -29.54 -18.06
N ILE A 195 -29.83 -29.86 -16.81
CA ILE A 195 -28.99 -30.63 -15.88
C ILE A 195 -29.75 -31.88 -15.45
N SER A 196 -29.03 -32.99 -15.21
CA SER A 196 -29.66 -34.19 -14.67
C SER A 196 -29.88 -34.05 -13.18
N THR A 197 -31.07 -34.43 -12.69
CA THR A 197 -31.38 -34.41 -11.25
C THR A 197 -30.88 -35.66 -10.52
N GLY A 198 -30.39 -36.68 -11.26
CA GLY A 198 -30.03 -37.99 -10.70
C GLY A 198 -31.23 -38.86 -10.29
N ILE A 199 -32.46 -38.40 -10.53
CA ILE A 199 -33.70 -39.10 -10.17
C ILE A 199 -34.35 -39.67 -11.44
N SER A 200 -34.86 -40.90 -11.36
CA SER A 200 -35.57 -41.58 -12.45
C SER A 200 -36.97 -42.00 -11.99
N CYS A 201 -37.96 -41.94 -12.86
CA CYS A 201 -39.30 -42.50 -12.61
C CYS A 201 -39.92 -43.08 -13.88
N THR A 202 -40.99 -43.86 -13.74
CA THR A 202 -41.75 -44.32 -14.91
C THR A 202 -42.57 -43.16 -15.51
N PRO A 203 -42.81 -43.14 -16.84
CA PRO A 203 -43.58 -42.06 -17.47
C PRO A 203 -45.01 -41.88 -16.92
N GLN A 204 -45.62 -42.93 -16.37
CA GLN A 204 -46.95 -42.88 -15.73
C GLN A 204 -46.91 -42.18 -14.36
N GLU A 205 -45.77 -42.20 -13.66
CA GLU A 205 -45.61 -41.61 -12.32
C GLU A 205 -45.25 -40.12 -12.35
N TRP A 206 -44.92 -39.58 -13.53
CA TRP A 206 -44.60 -38.17 -13.72
C TRP A 206 -45.86 -37.33 -13.95
N ASN A 207 -46.14 -36.39 -13.05
CA ASN A 207 -47.18 -35.40 -13.23
C ASN A 207 -46.64 -34.16 -13.94
N ALA A 208 -46.84 -34.07 -15.25
CA ALA A 208 -46.34 -32.94 -16.06
C ALA A 208 -46.98 -31.58 -15.70
N LYS A 209 -48.22 -31.56 -15.17
CA LYS A 209 -48.88 -30.31 -14.77
C LYS A 209 -48.32 -29.76 -13.46
N LYS A 210 -47.90 -30.64 -12.54
CA LYS A 210 -47.36 -30.24 -11.23
C LYS A 210 -45.83 -30.25 -11.16
N GLY A 211 -45.15 -30.91 -12.10
CA GLY A 211 -43.69 -31.08 -12.06
C GLY A 211 -43.24 -32.04 -10.96
N GLU A 212 -44.08 -33.01 -10.61
CA GLU A 212 -43.92 -33.88 -9.43
C GLU A 212 -43.88 -35.36 -9.82
N VAL A 213 -43.25 -36.16 -8.97
CA VAL A 213 -43.26 -37.63 -9.04
C VAL A 213 -44.29 -38.16 -8.05
N ARG A 214 -45.08 -39.16 -8.44
CA ARG A 214 -46.08 -39.78 -7.55
C ARG A 214 -45.47 -40.40 -6.29
N ASN A 215 -44.25 -40.91 -6.38
CA ASN A 215 -43.50 -41.44 -5.25
C ASN A 215 -43.05 -40.30 -4.31
N ALA A 216 -43.54 -40.31 -3.07
CA ALA A 216 -43.26 -39.26 -2.08
C ALA A 216 -41.77 -39.11 -1.75
N ARG A 217 -41.00 -40.21 -1.74
CA ARG A 217 -39.55 -40.19 -1.45
C ARG A 217 -38.77 -39.50 -2.57
N ASP A 218 -39.05 -39.86 -3.81
CA ASP A 218 -38.38 -39.27 -4.98
C ASP A 218 -38.86 -37.84 -5.24
N ASN A 219 -40.14 -37.54 -4.94
CA ASN A 219 -40.65 -36.18 -4.98
C ASN A 219 -39.97 -35.27 -3.93
N GLY A 220 -39.73 -35.78 -2.72
CA GLY A 220 -38.98 -35.06 -1.69
C GLY A 220 -37.52 -34.80 -2.09
N ARG A 221 -36.85 -35.77 -2.73
CA ARG A 221 -35.49 -35.60 -3.28
C ARG A 221 -35.47 -34.59 -4.43
N LEU A 222 -36.47 -34.62 -5.30
CA LEU A 222 -36.62 -33.65 -6.38
C LEU A 222 -36.84 -32.24 -5.84
N ALA A 223 -37.72 -32.07 -4.85
CA ALA A 223 -37.96 -30.80 -4.19
C ALA A 223 -36.69 -30.25 -3.52
N SER A 224 -35.93 -31.09 -2.83
CA SER A 224 -34.65 -30.72 -2.20
C SER A 224 -33.62 -30.26 -3.23
N PHE A 225 -33.51 -30.97 -4.36
CA PHE A 225 -32.62 -30.59 -5.46
C PHE A 225 -33.03 -29.25 -6.09
N LEU A 226 -34.33 -29.04 -6.34
CA LEU A 226 -34.83 -27.78 -6.91
C LEU A 226 -34.64 -26.60 -5.95
N ALA A 227 -34.76 -26.82 -4.64
CA ALA A 227 -34.46 -25.82 -3.62
C ALA A 227 -32.96 -25.48 -3.61
N GLU A 228 -32.08 -26.48 -3.63
CA GLU A 228 -30.62 -26.27 -3.68
C GLU A 228 -30.19 -25.46 -4.92
N VAL A 229 -30.81 -25.72 -6.08
CA VAL A 229 -30.55 -24.96 -7.32
C VAL A 229 -31.01 -23.51 -7.18
N LYS A 230 -32.18 -23.26 -6.56
CA LYS A 230 -32.68 -21.91 -6.27
C LYS A 230 -31.77 -21.16 -5.29
N ASP A 231 -31.34 -21.83 -4.21
CA ASP A 231 -30.50 -21.22 -3.19
C ASP A 231 -29.11 -20.88 -3.73
N LYS A 232 -28.53 -21.78 -4.54
CA LYS A 232 -27.27 -21.50 -5.25
C LYS A 232 -27.42 -20.37 -6.26
N TYR A 233 -28.52 -20.31 -7.00
CA TYR A 233 -28.79 -19.19 -7.91
C TYR A 233 -28.90 -17.86 -7.14
N ASN A 234 -29.68 -17.82 -6.06
CA ASN A 234 -29.86 -16.62 -5.25
C ASN A 234 -28.53 -16.17 -4.61
N SER A 235 -27.74 -17.11 -4.07
CA SER A 235 -26.41 -16.82 -3.52
C SER A 235 -25.45 -16.25 -4.59
N LEU A 236 -25.47 -16.81 -5.81
CA LEU A 236 -24.66 -16.31 -6.92
C LEU A 236 -25.16 -14.95 -7.44
N LEU A 237 -26.47 -14.67 -7.38
CA LEU A 237 -27.07 -13.42 -7.83
C LEU A 237 -26.68 -12.27 -6.91
N THR A 238 -26.72 -12.52 -5.60
CA THR A 238 -26.27 -11.57 -4.57
C THR A 238 -24.77 -11.31 -4.63
N THR A 239 -23.96 -12.28 -5.09
CA THR A 239 -22.49 -12.19 -5.05
C THR A 239 -21.86 -11.68 -6.35
N ASN A 240 -22.41 -11.98 -7.53
CA ASN A 240 -21.71 -11.81 -8.81
C ASN A 240 -22.38 -10.87 -9.82
N GLY A 241 -23.64 -10.46 -9.63
CA GLY A 241 -24.37 -9.51 -10.49
C GLY A 241 -24.69 -9.99 -11.93
N ILE A 242 -23.98 -10.96 -12.49
CA ILE A 242 -24.26 -11.63 -13.77
C ILE A 242 -23.99 -13.13 -13.62
N ILE A 243 -24.96 -13.97 -13.98
CA ILE A 243 -24.87 -15.43 -13.89
C ILE A 243 -25.01 -16.04 -15.28
N THR A 244 -24.10 -16.95 -15.66
CA THR A 244 -24.28 -17.81 -16.84
C THR A 244 -24.54 -19.26 -16.46
N VAL A 245 -25.16 -20.01 -17.37
CA VAL A 245 -25.61 -21.39 -17.12
C VAL A 245 -24.43 -22.36 -16.93
N GLU A 246 -23.27 -22.04 -17.50
CA GLU A 246 -22.03 -22.80 -17.39
C GLU A 246 -21.44 -22.70 -15.97
N MET A 247 -21.57 -21.54 -15.32
CA MET A 247 -21.09 -21.33 -13.93
C MET A 247 -21.86 -22.20 -12.94
N LEU A 248 -23.18 -22.33 -13.13
CA LEU A 248 -24.02 -23.16 -12.28
C LEU A 248 -23.73 -24.67 -12.48
N LYS A 249 -23.40 -25.10 -13.69
CA LYS A 249 -23.00 -26.49 -13.99
C LYS A 249 -21.66 -26.88 -13.37
N ALA A 250 -20.69 -25.97 -13.33
CA ALA A 250 -19.37 -26.23 -12.75
C ALA A 250 -19.43 -26.50 -11.25
N VAL A 251 -20.23 -25.71 -10.52
CA VAL A 251 -20.41 -25.82 -9.05
C VAL A 251 -21.13 -27.12 -8.65
N LEU A 252 -21.92 -27.72 -9.56
CA LEU A 252 -22.69 -28.94 -9.29
C LEU A 252 -21.94 -30.24 -9.61
N LYS A 253 -20.79 -30.18 -10.30
CA LYS A 253 -20.04 -31.38 -10.74
C LYS A 253 -18.91 -31.83 -9.81
N ASP A 254 -18.52 -31.02 -8.83
CA ASP A 254 -17.20 -31.12 -8.19
C ASP A 254 -17.27 -31.69 -6.76
N LYS A 255 -17.56 -33.00 -6.65
CA LYS A 255 -17.41 -33.77 -5.41
C LYS A 255 -16.73 -35.10 -5.74
N ASP A 256 -15.39 -35.10 -5.86
CA ASP A 256 -14.52 -36.17 -5.31
C ASP A 256 -13.02 -36.12 -5.71
N THR A 257 -12.59 -35.29 -6.66
CA THR A 257 -11.18 -35.34 -7.15
C THR A 257 -10.29 -34.15 -6.76
N THR A 258 -10.86 -33.06 -6.27
CA THR A 258 -10.23 -31.73 -6.16
C THR A 258 -9.12 -31.61 -5.07
N GLY A 259 -8.87 -32.66 -4.29
CA GLY A 259 -7.94 -32.64 -3.16
C GLY A 259 -6.59 -33.34 -3.39
N LYS A 260 -6.43 -34.13 -4.45
CA LYS A 260 -5.25 -35.01 -4.61
C LYS A 260 -4.16 -34.47 -5.54
N TYR A 261 -4.50 -33.53 -6.43
CA TYR A 261 -3.60 -33.04 -7.46
C TYR A 261 -3.37 -31.52 -7.34
N LEU A 262 -2.17 -31.08 -7.68
CA LEU A 262 -1.68 -29.72 -7.43
C LEU A 262 -2.40 -28.65 -8.25
N LEU A 263 -2.56 -28.86 -9.56
CA LEU A 263 -3.09 -27.82 -10.45
C LEU A 263 -4.59 -27.64 -10.22
N SER A 264 -5.35 -28.73 -10.13
CA SER A 264 -6.78 -28.68 -9.77
C SER A 264 -6.99 -28.00 -8.42
N PHE A 265 -6.21 -28.36 -7.40
CA PHE A 265 -6.25 -27.69 -6.09
C PHE A 265 -5.94 -26.19 -6.18
N GLY A 266 -4.90 -25.84 -6.95
CA GLY A 266 -4.52 -24.45 -7.18
C GLY A 266 -5.61 -23.65 -7.90
N ASP A 267 -6.32 -24.25 -8.85
CA ASP A 267 -7.44 -23.61 -9.55
C ASP A 267 -8.61 -23.33 -8.60
N THR A 268 -8.95 -24.27 -7.70
CA THR A 268 -9.96 -24.03 -6.66
C THR A 268 -9.61 -22.85 -5.77
N ILE A 269 -8.33 -22.73 -5.40
CA ILE A 269 -7.87 -21.60 -4.58
C ILE A 269 -7.88 -20.31 -5.38
N VAL A 270 -7.46 -20.31 -6.65
CA VAL A 270 -7.55 -19.14 -7.54
C VAL A 270 -8.99 -18.67 -7.66
N GLU A 271 -9.95 -19.58 -7.79
CA GLU A 271 -11.36 -19.24 -7.86
C GLU A 271 -11.89 -18.65 -6.55
N TRP A 272 -11.46 -19.18 -5.40
CA TRP A 272 -11.73 -18.55 -4.11
C TRP A 272 -11.18 -17.11 -4.03
N TYR A 273 -9.98 -16.86 -4.56
CA TYR A 273 -9.43 -15.50 -4.62
C TYR A 273 -10.25 -14.55 -5.51
N ARG A 274 -10.98 -15.07 -6.51
CA ARG A 274 -11.83 -14.26 -7.40
C ARG A 274 -12.96 -13.58 -6.62
N THR A 275 -13.54 -14.28 -5.65
CA THR A 275 -14.69 -13.80 -4.87
C THR A 275 -14.27 -13.15 -3.55
N ALA A 276 -13.20 -13.64 -2.92
CA ALA A 276 -12.81 -13.21 -1.57
C ALA A 276 -11.84 -12.01 -1.52
N ARG A 277 -11.21 -11.63 -2.63
CA ARG A 277 -10.12 -10.63 -2.65
C ARG A 277 -10.23 -9.68 -3.83
N ALA A 278 -9.49 -8.58 -3.74
CA ALA A 278 -9.42 -7.58 -4.81
C ALA A 278 -9.02 -8.20 -6.16
N ARG A 279 -9.66 -7.74 -7.24
CA ARG A 279 -9.48 -8.24 -8.62
C ARG A 279 -8.01 -8.41 -9.04
N GLN A 280 -7.15 -7.45 -8.70
CA GLN A 280 -5.73 -7.52 -9.06
C GLN A 280 -5.01 -8.68 -8.36
N THR A 281 -5.35 -8.96 -7.10
CA THR A 281 -4.78 -10.09 -6.35
C THR A 281 -5.17 -11.41 -7.01
N PHE A 282 -6.43 -11.57 -7.40
CA PHE A 282 -6.91 -12.71 -8.19
C PHE A 282 -6.13 -12.86 -9.50
N LEU A 283 -5.96 -11.78 -10.27
CA LEU A 283 -5.24 -11.83 -11.54
C LEU A 283 -3.79 -12.30 -11.36
N HIS A 284 -3.09 -11.83 -10.32
CA HIS A 284 -1.74 -12.32 -10.00
C HIS A 284 -1.73 -13.82 -9.67
N LYS A 285 -2.65 -14.29 -8.81
CA LYS A 285 -2.74 -15.72 -8.47
C LYS A 285 -3.03 -16.58 -9.70
N ARG A 286 -3.96 -16.14 -10.55
CA ARG A 286 -4.27 -16.78 -11.83
C ARG A 286 -3.04 -16.85 -12.75
N THR A 287 -2.25 -15.78 -12.83
CA THR A 287 -1.01 -15.76 -13.62
C THR A 287 0.02 -16.75 -13.06
N TRP A 288 0.24 -16.78 -11.75
CA TRP A 288 1.20 -17.71 -11.14
C TRP A 288 0.74 -19.18 -11.26
N GLN A 289 -0.56 -19.42 -11.17
CA GLN A 289 -1.14 -20.73 -11.44
C GLN A 289 -0.96 -21.16 -12.90
N LYS A 290 -1.09 -20.22 -13.85
CA LYS A 290 -0.80 -20.49 -15.27
C LYS A 290 0.67 -20.88 -15.48
N ASN A 291 1.61 -20.22 -14.79
CA ASN A 291 3.03 -20.59 -14.90
C ASN A 291 3.32 -21.96 -14.31
N LEU A 292 2.70 -22.29 -13.18
CA LEU A 292 2.83 -23.61 -12.56
C LEU A 292 2.29 -24.71 -13.50
N ARG A 293 1.13 -24.45 -14.13
CA ARG A 293 0.58 -25.33 -15.16
C ARG A 293 1.53 -25.51 -16.36
N ALA A 294 2.12 -24.42 -16.84
CA ALA A 294 3.09 -24.50 -17.94
C ALA A 294 4.31 -25.36 -17.58
N PHE A 295 4.78 -25.29 -16.32
CA PHE A 295 5.84 -26.16 -15.84
C PHE A 295 5.40 -27.63 -15.79
N VAL A 296 4.26 -27.95 -15.19
CA VAL A 296 3.76 -29.33 -15.13
C VAL A 296 3.56 -29.93 -16.53
N HIS A 297 3.05 -29.16 -17.49
CA HIS A 297 2.95 -29.61 -18.88
C HIS A 297 4.31 -29.78 -19.57
N SER A 298 5.35 -29.04 -19.18
CA SER A 298 6.72 -29.27 -19.68
C SER A 298 7.32 -30.59 -19.20
N LEU A 299 6.75 -31.20 -18.16
CA LEU A 299 7.07 -32.55 -17.68
C LEU A 299 6.21 -33.64 -18.36
N ASP A 300 5.46 -33.30 -19.41
CA ASP A 300 4.50 -34.17 -20.11
C ASP A 300 3.39 -34.72 -19.19
N LYS A 301 2.97 -33.89 -18.22
CA LYS A 301 1.89 -34.22 -17.27
C LYS A 301 0.73 -33.24 -17.40
N ASP A 302 -0.50 -33.74 -17.27
CA ASP A 302 -1.70 -32.91 -17.22
C ASP A 302 -1.91 -32.27 -15.84
N ASP A 303 -1.58 -33.00 -14.78
CA ASP A 303 -1.55 -32.58 -13.38
C ASP A 303 -0.51 -33.43 -12.62
N ILE A 304 -0.22 -33.10 -11.36
CA ILE A 304 0.74 -33.82 -10.52
C ILE A 304 0.13 -34.09 -9.14
N ALA A 305 0.27 -35.32 -8.64
CA ALA A 305 -0.21 -35.68 -7.32
C ALA A 305 0.65 -35.00 -6.25
N PHE A 306 0.05 -34.62 -5.11
CA PHE A 306 0.81 -34.00 -4.03
C PHE A 306 1.92 -34.90 -3.46
N GLU A 307 1.75 -36.22 -3.54
CA GLU A 307 2.72 -37.22 -3.07
C GLU A 307 4.00 -37.24 -3.93
N ASP A 308 3.90 -36.81 -5.20
CA ASP A 308 5.02 -36.77 -6.15
C ASP A 308 5.83 -35.45 -6.06
N ILE A 309 5.48 -34.56 -5.13
CA ILE A 309 6.14 -33.26 -4.97
C ILE A 309 7.20 -33.36 -3.88
N ASP A 310 8.45 -33.13 -4.27
CA ASP A 310 9.61 -33.06 -3.38
C ASP A 310 10.33 -31.71 -3.49
N GLU A 311 11.48 -31.58 -2.84
CA GLU A 311 12.31 -30.38 -2.92
C GLU A 311 12.85 -30.15 -4.35
N ASN A 312 13.16 -31.23 -5.07
CA ASN A 312 13.67 -31.16 -6.44
C ASN A 312 12.63 -30.58 -7.41
N PHE A 313 11.36 -30.96 -7.28
CA PHE A 313 10.26 -30.37 -8.07
C PHE A 313 10.23 -28.83 -7.95
N GLY A 314 10.45 -28.31 -6.74
CA GLY A 314 10.47 -26.87 -6.52
C GLY A 314 11.71 -26.17 -7.11
N GLU A 315 12.88 -26.81 -7.05
CA GLU A 315 14.11 -26.29 -7.68
C GLU A 315 14.03 -26.36 -9.22
N GLU A 316 13.48 -27.43 -9.78
CA GLU A 316 13.22 -27.54 -11.23
C GLU A 316 12.21 -26.50 -11.71
N TYR A 317 11.15 -26.25 -10.94
CA TYR A 317 10.20 -25.17 -11.27
C TYR A 317 10.88 -23.80 -11.29
N LYS A 318 11.75 -23.54 -10.31
CA LYS A 318 12.54 -22.31 -10.24
C LYS A 318 13.46 -22.17 -11.45
N LEU A 319 14.16 -23.24 -11.83
CA LEU A 319 15.03 -23.27 -13.01
C LEU A 319 14.24 -23.07 -14.30
N PHE A 320 13.08 -23.72 -14.45
CA PHE A 320 12.18 -23.54 -15.60
C PHE A 320 11.78 -22.07 -15.79
N LEU A 321 11.40 -21.39 -14.71
CA LEU A 321 11.03 -19.98 -14.78
C LEU A 321 12.20 -19.08 -15.21
N LYS A 322 13.43 -19.41 -14.82
CA LYS A 322 14.63 -18.61 -15.17
C LYS A 322 15.14 -18.94 -16.58
N ARG A 323 15.44 -20.21 -16.84
CA ARG A 323 16.10 -20.67 -18.06
C ARG A 323 15.14 -20.69 -19.24
N ASP A 324 13.96 -21.29 -19.06
CA ASP A 324 13.06 -21.59 -20.17
C ASP A 324 12.07 -20.45 -20.43
N GLN A 325 11.72 -19.67 -19.38
CA GLN A 325 10.81 -18.52 -19.47
C GLN A 325 11.49 -17.16 -19.36
N GLY A 326 12.80 -17.10 -19.12
CA GLY A 326 13.57 -15.85 -19.06
C GLY A 326 13.10 -14.86 -17.98
N ARG A 327 12.51 -15.33 -16.87
CA ARG A 327 11.90 -14.46 -15.85
C ARG A 327 12.95 -13.87 -14.90
N ILE A 328 12.72 -12.61 -14.51
CA ILE A 328 13.52 -11.94 -13.48
C ILE A 328 13.32 -12.55 -12.09
N ASP A 329 14.34 -12.48 -11.24
CA ASP A 329 14.37 -13.07 -9.89
C ASP A 329 13.14 -12.73 -9.02
N SER A 330 12.67 -11.48 -9.05
CA SER A 330 11.50 -11.06 -8.28
C SER A 330 10.21 -11.76 -8.73
N TYR A 331 10.07 -12.01 -10.03
CA TYR A 331 8.94 -12.71 -10.61
C TYR A 331 8.98 -14.21 -10.28
N VAL A 332 10.19 -14.80 -10.33
CA VAL A 332 10.42 -16.19 -9.90
C VAL A 332 10.01 -16.38 -8.45
N ASN A 333 10.45 -15.48 -7.56
CA ASN A 333 10.07 -15.51 -6.15
C ASN A 333 8.56 -15.44 -5.94
N HIS A 334 7.84 -14.64 -6.73
CA HIS A 334 6.38 -14.59 -6.66
C HIS A 334 5.70 -15.90 -7.07
N CYS A 335 6.23 -16.58 -8.09
CA CYS A 335 5.73 -17.88 -8.52
C CYS A 335 6.04 -18.98 -7.50
N LEU A 336 7.24 -18.97 -6.90
CA LEU A 336 7.59 -19.88 -5.81
C LEU A 336 6.76 -19.64 -4.54
N LEU A 337 6.50 -18.37 -4.19
CA LEU A 337 5.59 -18.03 -3.08
C LEU A 337 4.17 -18.57 -3.31
N TRP A 338 3.71 -18.59 -4.57
CA TRP A 338 2.43 -19.21 -4.91
C TRP A 338 2.45 -20.72 -4.65
N LEU A 339 3.45 -21.44 -5.20
CA LEU A 339 3.59 -22.88 -4.97
C LEU A 339 3.71 -23.22 -3.49
N ASN A 340 4.55 -22.48 -2.75
CA ASN A 340 4.76 -22.66 -1.31
C ASN A 340 3.45 -22.46 -0.52
N MET A 341 2.64 -21.47 -0.92
CA MET A 341 1.32 -21.24 -0.32
C MET A 341 0.34 -22.39 -0.60
N LEU A 342 0.35 -22.96 -1.82
CA LEU A 342 -0.45 -24.15 -2.13
C LEU A 342 -0.04 -25.34 -1.26
N MET A 343 1.27 -25.57 -1.06
CA MET A 343 1.77 -26.63 -0.18
C MET A 343 1.31 -26.45 1.27
N TYR A 344 1.43 -25.24 1.84
CA TYR A 344 0.92 -24.99 3.19
C TYR A 344 -0.59 -25.17 3.29
N LYS A 345 -1.37 -24.77 2.27
CA LYS A 345 -2.82 -25.04 2.25
C LYS A 345 -3.15 -26.53 2.13
N ALA A 346 -2.30 -27.32 1.47
CA ALA A 346 -2.44 -28.76 1.41
C ALA A 346 -2.14 -29.41 2.78
N VAL A 347 -1.13 -28.90 3.50
CA VAL A 347 -0.86 -29.28 4.90
C VAL A 347 -2.05 -28.94 5.80
N ASP A 348 -2.58 -27.71 5.73
CA ASP A 348 -3.74 -27.28 6.55
C ASP A 348 -4.97 -28.17 6.33
N ARG A 349 -5.12 -28.72 5.11
CA ARG A 349 -6.20 -29.63 4.73
C ARG A 349 -5.87 -31.11 4.95
N SER A 350 -4.72 -31.41 5.57
CA SER A 350 -4.23 -32.77 5.80
C SER A 350 -4.10 -33.62 4.53
N ILE A 351 -3.89 -32.99 3.37
CA ILE A 351 -3.61 -33.68 2.10
C ILE A 351 -2.17 -34.20 2.10
N ILE A 352 -1.25 -33.41 2.66
CA ILE A 352 0.15 -33.79 2.89
C ILE A 352 0.53 -33.52 4.34
N ARG A 353 1.51 -34.26 4.87
CA ARG A 353 1.92 -34.17 6.27
C ARG A 353 2.79 -32.95 6.56
N PHE A 354 3.65 -32.57 5.62
CA PHE A 354 4.55 -31.42 5.73
C PHE A 354 4.76 -30.81 4.35
N ASN A 355 5.27 -29.58 4.31
CA ASN A 355 5.55 -28.87 3.07
C ASN A 355 6.94 -29.26 2.53
N PRO A 356 7.03 -29.96 1.39
CA PRO A 356 8.29 -30.49 0.85
C PRO A 356 9.27 -29.42 0.36
N ILE A 357 8.78 -28.22 0.02
CA ILE A 357 9.60 -27.13 -0.55
C ILE A 357 9.86 -26.00 0.44
N ALA A 358 9.60 -26.20 1.73
CA ALA A 358 9.69 -25.15 2.74
C ALA A 358 11.11 -24.54 2.87
N LYS A 359 12.15 -25.29 2.49
CA LYS A 359 13.56 -24.89 2.59
C LYS A 359 14.12 -24.21 1.33
N ILE A 360 13.37 -24.20 0.23
CA ILE A 360 13.85 -23.63 -1.03
C ILE A 360 14.13 -22.13 -0.86
N GLY A 361 15.36 -21.74 -1.19
CA GLY A 361 15.84 -20.37 -1.08
C GLY A 361 15.24 -19.47 -2.16
N TYR A 362 14.77 -18.29 -1.75
CA TYR A 362 14.37 -17.23 -2.67
C TYR A 362 15.60 -16.54 -3.28
N GLU A 363 15.44 -16.07 -4.52
CA GLU A 363 16.45 -15.29 -5.21
C GLU A 363 16.70 -13.95 -4.53
N LYS A 364 17.94 -13.48 -4.56
CA LYS A 364 18.30 -12.18 -4.00
C LYS A 364 17.57 -11.08 -4.75
N LYS A 365 16.67 -10.38 -4.05
CA LYS A 365 15.94 -9.26 -4.62
C LYS A 365 16.91 -8.10 -4.89
N ALA A 366 17.07 -7.72 -6.15
CA ALA A 366 17.77 -6.50 -6.51
C ALA A 366 17.16 -5.29 -5.78
N ALA A 367 17.99 -4.29 -5.46
CA ALA A 367 17.52 -3.07 -4.82
C ALA A 367 16.39 -2.45 -5.66
N PRO A 368 15.28 -1.99 -5.04
CA PRO A 368 14.17 -1.38 -5.78
C PRO A 368 14.68 -0.16 -6.56
N LYS A 369 14.50 -0.13 -7.89
CA LYS A 369 14.69 1.09 -8.68
C LYS A 369 13.43 1.93 -8.55
N MET A 370 13.52 3.06 -7.86
CA MET A 370 12.39 3.97 -7.69
C MET A 370 12.19 4.78 -8.97
N THR A 371 11.00 4.69 -9.57
CA THR A 371 10.62 5.53 -10.70
C THR A 371 9.97 6.81 -10.16
N HIS A 372 10.68 7.94 -10.20
CA HIS A 372 10.17 9.28 -9.93
C HIS A 372 10.64 10.21 -11.07
N ILE A 373 10.06 11.39 -11.18
CA ILE A 373 10.53 12.41 -12.12
C ILE A 373 11.35 13.46 -11.39
N SER A 374 12.29 14.11 -12.09
CA SER A 374 13.11 15.17 -11.49
C SER A 374 12.27 16.43 -11.20
N LYS A 375 12.78 17.33 -10.35
CA LYS A 375 12.13 18.64 -10.12
C LYS A 375 11.99 19.43 -11.43
N ALA A 376 12.99 19.37 -12.30
CA ALA A 376 12.96 20.00 -13.63
C ALA A 376 11.87 19.41 -14.54
N ASP A 377 11.75 18.08 -14.60
CA ASP A 377 10.70 17.40 -15.39
C ASP A 377 9.30 17.69 -14.83
N PHE A 378 9.18 17.78 -13.50
CA PHE A 378 7.93 18.15 -12.85
C PHE A 378 7.52 19.58 -13.21
N ILE A 379 8.46 20.54 -13.18
CA ILE A 379 8.23 21.92 -13.62
C ILE A 379 7.85 21.96 -15.11
N LYS A 380 8.54 21.21 -15.96
CA LYS A 380 8.19 21.08 -17.39
C LYS A 380 6.77 20.58 -17.60
N MET A 381 6.34 19.58 -16.81
CA MET A 381 4.97 19.08 -16.85
C MET A 381 3.95 20.09 -16.32
N LEU A 382 4.29 20.88 -15.29
CA LEU A 382 3.46 21.97 -14.79
C LEU A 382 3.22 23.02 -15.88
N SER A 383 4.26 23.42 -16.60
CA SER A 383 4.26 24.52 -17.57
C SER A 383 3.78 24.15 -18.97
N THR A 384 3.44 22.89 -19.23
CA THR A 384 3.08 22.40 -20.58
C THR A 384 1.65 21.83 -20.59
N PRO A 385 0.61 22.66 -20.80
CA PRO A 385 -0.76 22.19 -21.03
C PRO A 385 -0.85 21.30 -22.28
N MET A 386 -1.76 20.32 -22.25
CA MET A 386 -1.99 19.42 -23.38
C MET A 386 -3.22 19.83 -24.17
N ALA A 387 -3.13 19.78 -25.49
CA ALA A 387 -4.23 20.12 -26.39
C ALA A 387 -5.38 19.11 -26.33
N ASP A 388 -5.05 17.82 -26.17
CA ASP A 388 -6.03 16.75 -26.01
C ASP A 388 -6.57 16.71 -24.56
N GLU A 389 -7.89 16.78 -24.41
CA GLU A 389 -8.56 16.85 -23.10
C GLU A 389 -8.23 15.65 -22.21
N ARG A 390 -8.13 14.45 -22.79
CA ARG A 390 -7.83 13.23 -22.05
C ARG A 390 -6.41 13.23 -21.52
N THR A 391 -5.45 13.64 -22.34
CA THR A 391 -4.05 13.79 -21.95
C THR A 391 -3.86 14.93 -20.94
N GLU A 392 -4.62 16.02 -21.07
CA GLU A 392 -4.63 17.13 -20.11
C GLU A 392 -5.18 16.71 -18.75
N LEU A 393 -6.27 15.92 -18.74
CA LEU A 393 -6.79 15.31 -17.52
C LEU A 393 -5.73 14.40 -16.86
N ALA A 394 -5.03 13.58 -17.65
CA ALA A 394 -3.96 12.72 -17.15
C ALA A 394 -2.81 13.55 -16.56
N ARG A 395 -2.40 14.64 -17.22
CA ARG A 395 -1.37 15.58 -16.74
C ARG A 395 -1.77 16.20 -15.41
N ARG A 396 -2.97 16.79 -15.32
CA ARG A 396 -3.49 17.40 -14.08
C ARG A 396 -3.60 16.40 -12.95
N CYS A 397 -4.10 15.19 -13.21
CA CYS A 397 -4.17 14.13 -12.21
C CYS A 397 -2.79 13.67 -11.74
N PHE A 398 -1.81 13.60 -12.66
CA PHE A 398 -0.43 13.25 -12.31
C PHE A 398 0.22 14.33 -11.44
N ILE A 399 0.06 15.61 -11.79
CA ILE A 399 0.53 16.75 -10.99
C ILE A 399 -0.12 16.75 -9.62
N PHE A 400 -1.45 16.62 -9.57
CA PHE A 400 -2.22 16.55 -8.34
C PHE A 400 -1.72 15.41 -7.45
N ALA A 401 -1.52 14.21 -8.00
CA ALA A 401 -0.97 13.08 -7.25
C ALA A 401 0.48 13.30 -6.80
N SER A 402 1.28 14.06 -7.55
CA SER A 402 2.66 14.43 -7.19
C SER A 402 2.73 15.46 -6.07
N LEU A 403 1.63 16.17 -5.79
CA LEU A 403 1.51 17.15 -4.69
C LEU A 403 0.68 16.64 -3.51
N THR A 404 0.02 15.49 -3.66
CA THR A 404 -0.88 14.94 -2.62
C THR A 404 -0.54 13.50 -2.23
N SER A 405 0.41 12.86 -2.91
CA SER A 405 0.83 11.46 -2.77
C SER A 405 -0.23 10.40 -3.12
N LEU A 406 -1.40 10.76 -3.65
CA LEU A 406 -2.45 9.78 -3.93
C LEU A 406 -2.02 8.77 -4.99
N SER A 407 -2.37 7.50 -4.79
CA SER A 407 -2.24 6.50 -5.84
C SER A 407 -3.37 6.67 -6.87
N TYR A 408 -3.22 6.12 -8.08
CA TYR A 408 -4.27 6.19 -9.10
C TYR A 408 -5.66 5.79 -8.57
N ILE A 409 -5.74 4.69 -7.81
CA ILE A 409 -7.03 4.22 -7.29
C ILE A 409 -7.60 5.16 -6.23
N ASP A 410 -6.74 5.83 -5.45
CA ASP A 410 -7.17 6.85 -4.49
C ASP A 410 -7.66 8.12 -5.20
N VAL A 411 -7.01 8.54 -6.30
CA VAL A 411 -7.47 9.68 -7.12
C VAL A 411 -8.80 9.35 -7.79
N LYS A 412 -8.94 8.15 -8.37
CA LYS A 412 -10.17 7.69 -9.01
C LYS A 412 -11.36 7.63 -8.04
N LYS A 413 -11.09 7.31 -6.77
CA LYS A 413 -12.10 7.23 -5.70
C LYS A 413 -11.99 8.38 -4.71
N LEU A 414 -11.48 9.54 -5.16
CA LEU A 414 -11.56 10.76 -4.37
C LEU A 414 -12.95 11.34 -4.58
N TYR A 415 -13.64 11.67 -3.49
CA TYR A 415 -14.99 12.24 -3.48
C TYR A 415 -14.98 13.54 -2.67
N PRO A 416 -15.90 14.48 -2.94
CA PRO A 416 -16.04 15.74 -2.19
C PRO A 416 -15.93 15.60 -0.67
N HIS A 417 -16.59 14.62 -0.05
CA HIS A 417 -16.55 14.43 1.42
C HIS A 417 -15.16 14.11 2.00
N HIS A 418 -14.20 13.68 1.17
CA HIS A 418 -12.81 13.46 1.62
C HIS A 418 -12.00 14.75 1.73
N ILE A 419 -12.52 15.86 1.22
CA ILE A 419 -11.89 17.17 1.22
C ILE A 419 -12.56 17.98 2.33
N SER A 420 -11.76 18.51 3.25
CA SER A 420 -12.25 19.31 4.37
C SER A 420 -11.37 20.53 4.56
N GLU A 421 -11.86 21.49 5.33
CA GLU A 421 -11.19 22.75 5.61
C GLU A 421 -10.98 22.88 7.12
N ASN A 422 -9.84 23.42 7.54
CA ASN A 422 -9.58 23.71 8.95
C ASN A 422 -10.11 25.10 9.33
N SER A 423 -9.95 25.49 10.60
CA SER A 423 -10.36 26.82 11.10
C SER A 423 -9.70 28.00 10.38
N ASP A 424 -8.54 27.76 9.76
CA ASP A 424 -7.72 28.79 9.12
C ASP A 424 -7.99 28.88 7.61
N GLY A 425 -9.05 28.20 7.13
CA GLY A 425 -9.43 28.17 5.72
C GLY A 425 -8.59 27.24 4.84
N ARG A 426 -7.70 26.42 5.44
CA ARG A 426 -6.81 25.54 4.70
C ARG A 426 -7.45 24.20 4.41
N LYS A 427 -7.43 23.81 3.13
CA LYS A 427 -7.99 22.54 2.69
C LYS A 427 -7.01 21.40 2.89
N PHE A 428 -7.57 20.23 3.18
CA PHE A 428 -6.82 18.98 3.33
C PHE A 428 -7.65 17.80 2.83
N ILE A 429 -6.96 16.73 2.44
CA ILE A 429 -7.56 15.44 2.11
C ILE A 429 -7.38 14.50 3.29
N ARG A 430 -8.47 13.89 3.74
CA ARG A 430 -8.47 12.81 4.73
C ARG A 430 -9.25 11.63 4.19
N LYS A 431 -8.58 10.49 4.03
CA LYS A 431 -9.17 9.28 3.44
C LYS A 431 -8.40 8.03 3.85
N GLU A 432 -9.07 6.88 3.84
CA GLU A 432 -8.40 5.58 3.96
C GLU A 432 -7.85 5.10 2.61
N ARG A 433 -6.62 4.57 2.63
CA ARG A 433 -6.01 3.99 1.43
C ARG A 433 -6.80 2.78 0.95
N GLU A 434 -7.11 2.76 -0.35
CA GLU A 434 -7.89 1.67 -0.96
C GLU A 434 -7.26 0.28 -0.80
N LYS A 435 -5.92 0.20 -0.74
CA LYS A 435 -5.20 -1.08 -0.68
C LYS A 435 -5.04 -1.60 0.75
N THR A 436 -4.83 -0.72 1.72
CA THR A 436 -4.36 -1.08 3.05
C THR A 436 -5.31 -0.67 4.17
N GLY A 437 -6.31 0.18 3.90
CA GLY A 437 -7.19 0.75 4.91
C GLY A 437 -6.49 1.76 5.84
N VAL A 438 -5.22 2.08 5.60
CA VAL A 438 -4.47 3.04 6.43
C VAL A 438 -4.96 4.43 6.10
N GLU A 439 -5.41 5.16 7.11
CA GLU A 439 -5.77 6.57 6.97
C GLU A 439 -4.56 7.43 6.59
N PHE A 440 -4.75 8.29 5.60
CA PHE A 440 -3.81 9.34 5.25
C PHE A 440 -4.45 10.73 5.41
N PHE A 441 -3.60 11.70 5.73
CA PHE A 441 -3.99 13.10 5.93
C PHE A 441 -2.98 13.99 5.20
N VAL A 442 -3.46 14.80 4.26
CA VAL A 442 -2.60 15.61 3.39
C VAL A 442 -3.16 17.02 3.28
N PRO A 443 -2.54 18.03 3.92
CA PRO A 443 -2.82 19.43 3.63
C PRO A 443 -2.57 19.72 2.16
N LEU A 444 -3.39 20.56 1.53
CA LEU A 444 -3.28 20.80 0.11
C LEU A 444 -2.23 21.87 -0.21
N HIS A 445 -1.43 21.57 -1.24
CA HIS A 445 -0.59 22.56 -1.89
C HIS A 445 -1.48 23.46 -2.77
N PRO A 446 -1.25 24.78 -2.87
CA PRO A 446 -2.11 25.69 -3.64
C PRO A 446 -2.33 25.29 -5.10
N ILE A 447 -1.30 24.76 -5.78
CA ILE A 447 -1.45 24.21 -7.15
C ILE A 447 -2.43 23.02 -7.18
N ALA A 448 -2.42 22.15 -6.16
CA ALA A 448 -3.39 21.08 -6.06
C ALA A 448 -4.81 21.62 -5.82
N GLU A 449 -4.96 22.70 -5.05
CA GLU A 449 -6.25 23.40 -4.89
C GLU A 449 -6.75 24.02 -6.19
N LYS A 450 -5.86 24.68 -6.96
CA LYS A 450 -6.17 25.21 -8.30
C LYS A 450 -6.61 24.12 -9.27
N ILE A 451 -6.01 22.93 -9.19
CA ILE A 451 -6.44 21.79 -10.00
C ILE A 451 -7.83 21.33 -9.53
N LEU A 452 -8.05 21.19 -8.22
CA LEU A 452 -9.34 20.75 -7.67
C LEU A 452 -10.49 21.69 -8.04
N SER A 453 -10.26 23.00 -8.11
CA SER A 453 -11.30 23.97 -8.47
C SER A 453 -11.82 23.81 -9.91
N LEU A 454 -11.12 23.06 -10.76
CA LEU A 454 -11.54 22.76 -12.13
C LEU A 454 -12.49 21.54 -12.22
N TYR A 455 -12.70 20.84 -11.10
CA TYR A 455 -13.40 19.55 -11.07
C TYR A 455 -14.51 19.52 -10.01
N ASN A 456 -15.23 18.40 -9.95
CA ASN A 456 -16.33 18.21 -9.03
C ASN A 456 -15.85 18.27 -7.57
N THR A 457 -16.37 19.22 -6.80
CA THR A 457 -16.07 19.38 -5.36
C THR A 457 -17.33 19.49 -4.50
N THR A 458 -18.52 19.30 -5.09
CA THR A 458 -19.80 19.52 -4.42
C THR A 458 -20.77 18.35 -4.56
N ASP A 459 -20.81 17.67 -5.71
CA ASP A 459 -21.68 16.50 -5.95
C ASP A 459 -21.02 15.23 -5.42
N ASP A 460 -21.37 14.82 -4.21
CA ASP A 460 -20.79 13.64 -3.57
C ASP A 460 -21.25 12.30 -4.19
N SER A 461 -22.21 12.31 -5.13
CA SER A 461 -22.60 11.10 -5.87
C SER A 461 -21.54 10.66 -6.89
N LYS A 462 -20.59 11.54 -7.22
CA LYS A 462 -19.56 11.32 -8.23
C LYS A 462 -18.17 11.59 -7.66
N PRO A 463 -17.14 10.90 -8.17
CA PRO A 463 -15.77 11.23 -7.81
C PRO A 463 -15.41 12.64 -8.28
N VAL A 464 -14.35 13.20 -7.66
CA VAL A 464 -13.78 14.51 -8.01
C VAL A 464 -13.29 14.50 -9.45
N PHE A 465 -12.46 13.51 -9.80
CA PHE A 465 -11.88 13.40 -11.14
C PHE A 465 -12.65 12.38 -11.99
N PRO A 466 -13.00 12.72 -13.25
CA PRO A 466 -13.69 11.82 -14.17
C PRO A 466 -12.72 10.80 -14.80
N LEU A 467 -12.04 9.99 -13.97
CA LEU A 467 -11.02 9.05 -14.43
C LEU A 467 -11.60 7.74 -14.98
N GLY A 468 -11.14 7.36 -16.17
CA GLY A 468 -11.47 6.10 -16.85
C GLY A 468 -10.83 4.85 -16.22
N GLU A 469 -10.66 3.80 -17.02
CA GLU A 469 -10.01 2.55 -16.61
C GLU A 469 -8.51 2.72 -16.35
N LYS A 470 -7.93 1.82 -15.54
CA LYS A 470 -6.51 1.91 -15.16
C LYS A 470 -5.56 1.84 -16.36
N LYS A 471 -5.94 1.04 -17.35
CA LYS A 471 -5.16 0.86 -18.59
C LYS A 471 -5.08 2.16 -19.40
N ASP A 472 -6.15 2.94 -19.40
CA ASP A 472 -6.30 4.13 -20.21
C ASP A 472 -5.44 5.25 -19.65
N ILE A 473 -5.57 5.52 -18.34
CA ILE A 473 -4.70 6.51 -17.66
C ILE A 473 -3.22 6.12 -17.70
N TYR A 474 -2.91 4.81 -17.69
CA TYR A 474 -1.53 4.34 -17.80
C TYR A 474 -0.95 4.70 -19.17
N LEU A 475 -1.72 4.46 -20.24
CA LEU A 475 -1.33 4.85 -21.58
C LEU A 475 -1.17 6.37 -21.70
N ASP A 476 -2.11 7.13 -21.14
CA ASP A 476 -2.08 8.60 -21.24
C ASP A 476 -0.86 9.20 -20.51
N VAL A 477 -0.55 8.71 -19.29
CA VAL A 477 0.66 9.13 -18.55
C VAL A 477 1.93 8.69 -19.25
N HIS A 478 1.93 7.51 -19.88
CA HIS A 478 3.07 7.04 -20.66
C HIS A 478 3.31 7.93 -21.88
N THR A 479 2.26 8.26 -22.63
CA THR A 479 2.30 9.19 -23.76
C THR A 479 2.79 10.56 -23.31
N LEU A 480 2.27 11.08 -22.18
CA LEU A 480 2.75 12.34 -21.59
C LEU A 480 4.26 12.30 -21.30
N GLY A 481 4.75 11.20 -20.73
CA GLY A 481 6.18 10.99 -20.47
C GLY A 481 7.04 11.00 -21.75
N MET A 482 6.52 10.45 -22.85
CA MET A 482 7.19 10.45 -24.15
C MET A 482 7.17 11.83 -24.82
N VAL A 483 6.00 12.48 -24.88
CA VAL A 483 5.82 13.79 -25.51
C VAL A 483 6.67 14.86 -24.81
N LEU A 484 6.74 14.82 -23.48
CA LEU A 484 7.57 15.74 -22.71
C LEU A 484 9.04 15.32 -22.64
N GLY A 485 9.44 14.19 -23.23
CA GLY A 485 10.82 13.70 -23.20
C GLY A 485 11.33 13.36 -21.79
N ILE A 486 10.44 13.02 -20.87
CA ILE A 486 10.75 12.72 -19.46
C ILE A 486 11.16 11.25 -19.32
N SER A 487 10.33 10.33 -19.83
CA SER A 487 10.59 8.89 -19.74
C SER A 487 9.70 8.11 -20.70
N ASN A 488 10.27 7.08 -21.32
CA ASN A 488 9.55 6.11 -22.14
C ASN A 488 8.87 4.99 -21.32
N LYS A 489 8.85 5.09 -19.98
CA LYS A 489 8.19 4.13 -19.07
C LYS A 489 7.51 4.82 -17.90
N LEU A 490 7.06 6.07 -18.09
CA LEU A 490 6.39 6.82 -17.03
C LEU A 490 5.05 6.17 -16.70
N GLY A 491 4.90 5.71 -15.46
CA GLY A 491 3.65 5.18 -14.94
C GLY A 491 3.06 6.08 -13.87
N PHE A 492 1.75 6.03 -13.66
CA PHE A 492 1.07 6.88 -12.67
C PHE A 492 1.66 6.77 -11.26
N HIS A 493 2.17 5.59 -10.84
CA HIS A 493 2.77 5.45 -9.50
C HIS A 493 4.02 6.32 -9.28
N ALA A 494 4.67 6.77 -10.37
CA ALA A 494 5.80 7.66 -10.27
C ALA A 494 5.44 8.99 -9.61
N SER A 495 4.20 9.51 -9.77
CA SER A 495 3.75 10.74 -9.13
C SER A 495 3.87 10.67 -7.60
N ARG A 496 3.48 9.54 -7.02
CA ARG A 496 3.59 9.31 -5.57
C ARG A 496 5.04 9.24 -5.09
N HIS A 497 5.94 8.68 -5.90
CA HIS A 497 7.37 8.71 -5.58
C HIS A 497 7.94 10.12 -5.72
N THR A 498 7.52 10.86 -6.75
CA THR A 498 7.85 12.27 -6.94
C THR A 498 7.46 13.10 -5.72
N PHE A 499 6.25 12.91 -5.16
CA PHE A 499 5.84 13.57 -3.91
C PHE A 499 6.84 13.33 -2.77
N GLY A 500 7.20 12.07 -2.53
CA GLY A 500 8.14 11.71 -1.45
C GLY A 500 9.52 12.32 -1.64
N VAL A 501 10.04 12.32 -2.88
CA VAL A 501 11.34 12.90 -3.22
C VAL A 501 11.33 14.43 -3.12
N LEU A 502 10.29 15.09 -3.64
CA LEU A 502 10.15 16.54 -3.53
C LEU A 502 10.12 16.99 -2.07
N MET A 503 9.31 16.34 -1.24
CA MET A 503 9.23 16.67 0.20
C MET A 503 10.56 16.44 0.92
N LEU A 504 11.30 15.38 0.60
CA LEU A 504 12.60 15.12 1.24
C LEU A 504 13.70 16.07 0.80
N ASN A 505 13.66 16.54 -0.44
CA ASN A 505 14.61 17.55 -0.94
C ASN A 505 14.44 18.87 -0.19
N GLU A 506 13.22 19.19 0.24
CA GLU A 506 12.91 20.37 1.07
C GLU A 506 13.00 20.06 2.58
N ASP A 507 13.79 19.05 2.97
CA ASP A 507 14.07 18.63 4.35
C ASP A 507 12.83 18.31 5.21
N ILE A 508 11.71 17.93 4.58
CA ILE A 508 10.52 17.53 5.33
C ILE A 508 10.75 16.18 6.02
N PRO A 509 10.43 16.04 7.32
CA PRO A 509 10.64 14.80 8.04
C PRO A 509 9.89 13.61 7.43
N ILE A 510 10.58 12.49 7.23
CA ILE A 510 10.00 11.26 6.67
C ILE A 510 8.80 10.72 7.44
N GLY A 511 8.70 10.99 8.74
CA GLY A 511 7.53 10.62 9.54
C GLY A 511 6.27 11.32 9.04
N SER A 512 6.38 12.62 8.76
CA SER A 512 5.31 13.44 8.19
C SER A 512 4.98 12.97 6.79
N ILE A 513 6.00 12.72 5.96
CA ILE A 513 5.82 12.19 4.60
C ILE A 513 5.12 10.82 4.64
N ALA A 514 5.57 9.89 5.49
CA ALA A 514 4.97 8.56 5.62
C ALA A 514 3.51 8.63 6.06
N LYS A 515 3.17 9.57 6.95
CA LYS A 515 1.79 9.80 7.42
C LYS A 515 0.92 10.43 6.33
N MET A 516 1.42 11.41 5.58
CA MET A 516 0.77 11.96 4.38
C MET A 516 0.56 10.90 3.29
N MET A 517 1.54 10.02 3.13
CA MET A 517 1.47 8.89 2.21
C MET A 517 0.56 7.77 2.73
N GLY A 518 0.22 7.69 4.01
CA GLY A 518 -0.55 6.57 4.57
C GLY A 518 0.20 5.25 4.50
N HIS A 519 1.52 5.26 4.74
CA HIS A 519 2.31 4.04 4.85
C HIS A 519 2.10 3.38 6.22
N ALA A 520 1.71 2.10 6.23
CA ALA A 520 1.66 1.30 7.46
C ALA A 520 3.05 1.10 8.08
N ASP A 521 4.08 1.08 7.23
CA ASP A 521 5.46 0.91 7.62
C ASP A 521 6.34 1.98 6.96
N ILE A 522 7.10 2.72 7.77
CA ILE A 522 8.00 3.78 7.30
C ILE A 522 9.17 3.24 6.49
N THR A 523 9.49 1.94 6.58
CA THR A 523 10.48 1.29 5.70
C THR A 523 10.14 1.52 4.23
N SER A 524 8.86 1.62 3.89
CA SER A 524 8.40 1.95 2.53
C SER A 524 8.72 3.39 2.12
N THR A 525 8.96 4.28 3.07
CA THR A 525 9.40 5.67 2.86
C THR A 525 10.93 5.80 2.95
N GLN A 526 11.64 4.86 3.61
CA GLN A 526 13.10 4.95 3.78
C GLN A 526 13.87 4.87 2.46
N VAL A 527 13.28 4.23 1.44
CA VAL A 527 13.85 4.17 0.09
C VAL A 527 14.10 5.55 -0.52
N TYR A 528 13.49 6.61 0.00
CA TYR A 528 13.73 7.98 -0.45
C TYR A 528 14.89 8.69 0.28
N ALA A 529 15.34 8.19 1.44
CA ALA A 529 16.27 8.90 2.30
C ALA A 529 17.70 8.34 2.18
N GLN A 530 18.59 9.07 1.53
CA GLN A 530 20.04 8.89 1.69
C GLN A 530 20.55 9.88 2.75
N VAL A 531 21.01 9.35 3.88
CA VAL A 531 21.63 10.16 4.94
C VAL A 531 23.14 10.07 4.81
N THR A 532 23.75 11.15 4.33
CA THR A 532 25.21 11.34 4.28
C THR A 532 25.70 11.98 5.58
N GLU A 533 27.01 11.91 5.84
CA GLU A 533 27.62 12.57 7.01
C GLU A 533 27.42 14.08 6.97
N GLN A 534 27.53 14.70 5.78
CA GLN A 534 27.25 16.12 5.58
C GLN A 534 25.82 16.50 5.98
N LYS A 535 24.84 15.67 5.61
CA LYS A 535 23.44 15.92 6.00
C LYS A 535 23.27 15.88 7.52
N ILE A 536 23.90 14.92 8.20
CA ILE A 536 23.87 14.85 9.67
C ILE A 536 24.48 16.11 10.28
N SER A 537 25.61 16.59 9.75
CA SER A 537 26.24 17.83 10.24
C SER A 537 25.30 19.02 10.10
N ASN A 538 24.78 19.25 8.88
CA ASN A 538 23.88 20.37 8.59
C ASN A 538 22.61 20.35 9.47
N ASP A 539 22.00 19.18 9.67
CA ASP A 539 20.82 19.02 10.53
C ASP A 539 21.13 19.36 12.00
N MET A 540 22.31 18.97 12.48
CA MET A 540 22.76 19.26 13.85
C MET A 540 23.16 20.73 14.02
N ASP A 541 23.70 21.39 13.01
CA ASP A 541 23.99 22.83 13.05
C ASP A 541 22.71 23.66 13.11
N LYS A 542 21.69 23.29 12.32
CA LYS A 542 20.35 23.89 12.42
C LYS A 542 19.77 23.73 13.83
N LEU A 543 19.97 22.57 14.46
CA LEU A 543 19.56 22.31 15.84
C LEU A 543 20.28 23.23 16.83
N ILE A 544 21.61 23.32 16.74
CA ILE A 544 22.44 24.16 17.62
C ILE A 544 22.00 25.63 17.52
N ALA A 545 21.93 26.16 16.30
CA ALA A 545 21.51 27.54 16.06
C ALA A 545 20.08 27.84 16.57
N LYS A 546 19.16 26.86 16.48
CA LYS A 546 17.80 27.01 17.01
C LYS A 546 17.81 27.11 18.54
N ARG A 547 18.59 26.27 19.22
CA ARG A 547 18.69 26.25 20.68
C ARG A 547 19.33 27.52 21.21
N GLU A 548 20.38 28.04 20.57
CA GLU A 548 21.00 29.32 20.92
C GLU A 548 20.00 30.50 20.85
N ARG A 549 19.13 30.54 19.82
CA ARG A 549 18.07 31.57 19.73
C ARG A 549 17.05 31.43 20.85
N THR A 550 16.64 30.21 21.19
CA THR A 550 15.70 29.96 22.28
C THR A 550 16.31 30.36 23.63
N ASP A 551 17.54 29.97 23.91
CA ASP A 551 18.23 30.30 25.17
C ASP A 551 18.46 31.80 25.32
N CYS A 552 18.81 32.50 24.24
CA CYS A 552 18.91 33.97 24.24
C CYS A 552 17.56 34.63 24.54
N ARG A 553 16.46 34.11 23.99
CA ARG A 553 15.10 34.61 24.26
C ARG A 553 14.65 34.34 25.70
N THR A 554 14.96 33.16 26.23
CA THR A 554 14.63 32.78 27.62
C THR A 554 15.46 33.59 28.63
N LYS A 555 16.76 33.80 28.38
CA LYS A 555 17.61 34.67 29.21
C LYS A 555 17.07 36.11 29.25
N LYS A 556 16.69 36.68 28.10
CA LYS A 556 16.07 38.02 28.05
C LYS A 556 14.74 38.10 28.81
N LEU A 557 13.93 37.05 28.78
CA LEU A 557 12.66 37.00 29.53
C LEU A 557 12.91 36.96 31.04
N LEU A 558 13.84 36.11 31.50
CA LEU A 558 14.23 36.02 32.91
C LEU A 558 14.87 37.32 33.42
N GLU A 559 15.75 37.95 32.63
CA GLU A 559 16.34 39.26 32.95
C GLU A 559 15.29 40.38 33.05
N ASN A 560 14.24 40.33 32.23
CA ASN A 560 13.13 41.28 32.29
C ASN A 560 12.21 41.03 33.51
N GLU A 561 11.95 39.77 33.89
CA GLU A 561 11.22 39.43 35.12
C GLU A 561 12.01 39.84 36.37
N GLN A 562 13.33 39.62 36.39
CA GLN A 562 14.20 40.07 37.48
C GLN A 562 14.32 41.60 37.57
N ARG A 563 14.30 42.31 36.44
CA ARG A 563 14.17 43.77 36.44
C ARG A 563 12.82 44.21 37.01
N SER A 564 11.72 43.55 36.65
CA SER A 564 10.39 43.90 37.17
C SER A 564 10.25 43.69 38.67
N TYR A 565 10.94 42.69 39.24
CA TYR A 565 10.98 42.43 40.69
C TYR A 565 11.87 43.39 41.48
N ASN A 566 12.90 43.98 40.86
CA ASN A 566 13.79 44.97 41.50
C ASN A 566 13.25 46.41 41.45
N TYR A 567 12.09 46.63 40.82
CA TYR A 567 11.39 47.92 40.73
C TYR A 567 10.07 47.96 41.53
N GLN A 568 9.78 46.92 42.32
CA GLN A 568 8.77 46.91 43.38
C GLN A 568 9.48 46.94 44.74
#